data_AF-A0A960U279-F1
#
_entry.id   AF-A0A960U279-F1
#
_cell.length_a   1.000
_cell.length_b   1.000
_cell.length_c   1.000
_cell.angle_alpha   90.00
_cell.angle_beta   90.00
_cell.angle_gamma   90.00
#
_symmetry.space_group_name_H-M   'P 1'
#
loop_
_entity.id
_entity.type
_entity.pdbx_description
1 polymer ?
#
loop_
_entity_poly.entity_id
_entity_poly.type
_entity_poly.pdbx_seq_one_letter_code
_entity_poly.pdbx_strand_id
1 'polypeptide(L)'
;GMGHNELLIREALAGRRREDVFIAVKFGAQRGPDRGFLGLDNRPAAVKTALAYTLERLGTDYVDLYQPARVDPAVPIEDTVGAIKDMIDAGHVRYIGLSEAGADTLRRAHAVHPIAWLQIEYSLMARGIEKEILPAARSLSVSISAYGVLSRGLLSGHWSKAMDLAASDFRGHLPRFTGGNLDRNL
;
A
#
# COMPACT_ATOMS: atom_id res chain seq x y z
N GLY A 1 12.86 -1.50 -2.90
CA GLY A 1 14.23 -0.94 -3.02
C GLY A 1 14.26 0.33 -3.83
N MET A 2 13.65 1.43 -3.34
CA MET A 2 13.81 2.78 -3.92
C MET A 2 13.71 2.83 -5.47
N GLY A 3 12.67 2.22 -6.05
CA GLY A 3 12.48 2.16 -7.51
C GLY A 3 13.12 0.95 -8.22
N HIS A 4 14.07 0.24 -7.60
CA HIS A 4 14.70 -0.94 -8.22
C HIS A 4 13.68 -2.02 -8.64
N ASN A 5 12.62 -2.23 -7.85
CA ASN A 5 11.57 -3.19 -8.21
C ASN A 5 10.79 -2.76 -9.48
N GLU A 6 10.61 -1.46 -9.73
CA GLU A 6 9.94 -0.98 -10.93
C GLU A 6 10.79 -1.26 -12.18
N LEU A 7 12.12 -1.16 -12.06
CA LEU A 7 13.04 -1.55 -13.14
C LEU A 7 12.97 -3.06 -13.44
N LEU A 8 12.89 -3.90 -12.40
CA LEU A 8 12.73 -5.35 -12.58
C LEU A 8 11.36 -5.70 -13.20
N ILE A 9 10.31 -4.98 -12.82
CA ILE A 9 8.98 -5.13 -13.45
C ILE A 9 9.04 -4.75 -14.93
N ARG A 10 9.70 -3.64 -15.28
CA ARG A 10 9.90 -3.25 -16.68
C ARG A 10 10.57 -4.37 -17.48
N GLU A 11 11.65 -4.94 -16.95
CA GLU A 11 12.36 -6.06 -17.59
C GLU A 11 11.44 -7.28 -17.76
N ALA A 12 10.71 -7.67 -16.71
CA ALA A 12 9.79 -8.81 -16.75
C ALA A 12 8.61 -8.63 -17.72
N LEU A 13 8.26 -7.38 -18.03
CA LEU A 13 7.18 -7.03 -18.95
C LEU A 13 7.66 -6.72 -20.38
N ALA A 14 8.97 -6.81 -20.64
CA ALA A 14 9.52 -6.56 -21.97
C ALA A 14 8.84 -7.45 -23.04
N GLY A 15 8.39 -6.84 -24.13
CA GLY A 15 7.70 -7.52 -25.23
C GLY A 15 6.23 -7.87 -24.96
N ARG A 16 5.68 -7.56 -23.77
CA ARG A 16 4.23 -7.64 -23.51
C ARG A 16 3.55 -6.33 -23.91
N ARG A 17 2.30 -6.41 -24.35
CA ARG A 17 1.51 -5.21 -24.59
C ARG A 17 1.09 -4.62 -23.25
N ARG A 18 1.10 -3.30 -23.14
CA ARG A 18 0.89 -2.60 -21.87
C ARG A 18 -0.52 -2.84 -21.33
N GLU A 19 -1.51 -2.97 -22.19
CA GLU A 19 -2.92 -3.22 -21.86
C GLU A 19 -3.20 -4.64 -21.33
N ASP A 20 -2.27 -5.59 -21.50
CA ASP A 20 -2.43 -6.97 -21.02
C ASP A 20 -2.12 -7.11 -19.52
N VAL A 21 -1.67 -6.03 -18.86
CA VAL A 21 -1.24 -6.05 -17.46
C VAL A 21 -1.82 -4.88 -16.67
N PHE A 22 -2.06 -5.12 -15.39
CA PHE A 22 -2.49 -4.11 -14.43
C PHE A 22 -1.33 -3.76 -13.50
N ILE A 23 -0.83 -2.53 -13.58
CA ILE A 23 0.28 -2.04 -12.74
C ILE A 23 -0.27 -1.12 -11.64
N ALA A 24 -0.08 -1.54 -10.39
CA ALA A 24 -0.43 -0.78 -9.20
C ALA A 24 0.82 -0.29 -8.48
N VAL A 25 0.94 1.03 -8.27
CA VAL A 25 2.13 1.65 -7.66
C VAL A 25 1.77 2.38 -6.38
N LYS A 26 2.67 2.27 -5.39
CA LYS A 26 2.64 3.03 -4.14
C LYS A 26 3.71 4.10 -4.12
N PHE A 27 3.39 5.31 -3.65
CA PHE A 27 4.33 6.42 -3.52
C PHE A 27 4.40 7.00 -2.09
N GLY A 28 5.21 8.03 -1.89
CA GLY A 28 5.15 8.91 -0.71
C GLY A 28 6.18 8.62 0.38
N ALA A 29 6.72 7.41 0.47
CA ALA A 29 7.76 7.08 1.45
C ALA A 29 9.12 7.72 1.07
N GLN A 30 9.63 8.60 1.92
CA GLN A 30 10.91 9.29 1.73
C GLN A 30 12.06 8.52 2.38
N ARG A 31 13.22 8.50 1.71
CA ARG A 31 14.40 7.72 2.12
C ARG A 31 15.68 8.55 2.02
N GLY A 32 16.55 8.42 3.02
CA GLY A 32 17.90 9.01 3.00
C GLY A 32 18.91 8.16 2.21
N PRO A 33 20.14 8.68 1.98
CA PRO A 33 21.21 7.93 1.32
C PRO A 33 21.57 6.61 2.02
N ASP A 34 21.41 6.56 3.34
CA ASP A 34 21.56 5.37 4.20
C ASP A 34 20.36 4.41 4.14
N ARG A 35 19.34 4.73 3.33
CA ARG A 35 18.03 4.05 3.24
C ARG A 35 17.16 4.21 4.48
N GLY A 36 17.55 5.09 5.41
CA GLY A 36 16.77 5.49 6.57
C GLY A 36 15.42 6.07 6.15
N PHE A 37 14.38 5.81 6.95
CA PHE A 37 13.05 6.37 6.69
C PHE A 37 13.01 7.83 7.14
N LEU A 38 12.69 8.74 6.22
CA LEU A 38 12.63 10.18 6.49
C LEU A 38 11.20 10.70 6.72
N GLY A 39 10.20 9.84 6.59
CA GLY A 39 8.80 10.20 6.70
C GLY A 39 8.02 10.00 5.40
N LEU A 40 6.86 10.64 5.34
CA LEU A 40 5.95 10.64 4.20
C LEU A 40 5.91 12.02 3.58
N ASP A 41 5.72 12.07 2.27
CA ASP A 41 5.37 13.31 1.56
C ASP A 41 4.31 12.99 0.50
N ASN A 42 3.07 13.32 0.84
CA ASN A 42 1.94 13.17 -0.06
C ASN A 42 1.41 14.53 -0.57
N ARG A 43 2.21 15.59 -0.50
CA ARG A 43 1.83 16.91 -1.06
C ARG A 43 1.62 16.81 -2.57
N PRO A 44 0.74 17.63 -3.17
CA PRO A 44 0.43 17.56 -4.60
C PRO A 44 1.66 17.53 -5.53
N ALA A 45 2.68 18.34 -5.25
CA ALA A 45 3.91 18.36 -6.04
C ALA A 45 4.71 17.05 -5.94
N ALA A 46 4.75 16.44 -4.74
CA ALA A 46 5.44 15.17 -4.50
C ALA A 46 4.71 13.99 -5.17
N VAL A 47 3.37 13.99 -5.14
CA VAL A 47 2.53 13.00 -5.85
C VAL A 47 2.91 12.95 -7.34
N LYS A 48 2.91 14.11 -8.00
CA LYS A 48 3.20 14.25 -9.44
C LYS A 48 4.66 13.91 -9.75
N THR A 49 5.59 14.38 -8.94
CA THR A 49 7.03 14.09 -9.11
C THR A 49 7.34 12.60 -8.96
N ALA A 50 6.77 11.94 -7.95
CA ALA A 50 6.96 10.52 -7.74
C ALA A 50 6.37 9.69 -8.89
N LEU A 51 5.24 10.13 -9.47
CA LEU A 51 4.64 9.48 -10.63
C LEU A 51 5.55 9.62 -11.86
N ALA A 52 6.05 10.81 -12.14
CA ALA A 52 6.97 11.04 -13.27
C ALA A 52 8.17 10.07 -13.22
N TYR A 53 8.85 9.97 -12.08
CA TYR A 53 9.96 9.02 -11.94
C TYR A 53 9.53 7.55 -11.99
N THR A 54 8.31 7.24 -11.55
CA THR A 54 7.75 5.87 -11.66
C THR A 54 7.56 5.48 -13.12
N LEU A 55 6.97 6.36 -13.93
CA LEU A 55 6.73 6.14 -15.35
C LEU A 55 8.05 5.92 -16.11
N GLU A 56 9.07 6.73 -15.81
CA GLU A 56 10.43 6.55 -16.36
C GLU A 56 11.03 5.17 -16.02
N ARG A 57 10.94 4.75 -14.74
CA ARG A 57 11.49 3.46 -14.32
C ARG A 57 10.73 2.28 -14.91
N LEU A 58 9.40 2.37 -14.98
CA LEU A 58 8.55 1.35 -15.61
C LEU A 58 8.67 1.34 -17.13
N GLY A 59 9.08 2.45 -17.75
CA GLY A 59 9.13 2.61 -19.20
C GLY A 59 7.74 2.58 -19.84
N THR A 60 6.77 3.27 -19.23
CA THR A 60 5.37 3.34 -19.70
C THR A 60 4.77 4.71 -19.44
N ASP A 61 3.74 5.08 -20.21
CA ASP A 61 3.10 6.39 -20.11
C ASP A 61 2.03 6.48 -19.01
N TYR A 62 1.57 5.32 -18.49
CA TYR A 62 0.55 5.27 -17.44
C TYR A 62 0.69 4.09 -16.47
N VAL A 63 0.15 4.26 -15.27
CA VAL A 63 -0.12 3.18 -14.30
C VAL A 63 -1.61 2.98 -14.14
N ASP A 64 -2.04 1.74 -13.88
CA ASP A 64 -3.48 1.47 -13.74
C ASP A 64 -4.00 1.96 -12.40
N LEU A 65 -3.26 1.74 -11.31
CA LEU A 65 -3.63 2.24 -9.99
C LEU A 65 -2.46 2.99 -9.35
N TYR A 66 -2.74 4.19 -8.85
CA TYR A 66 -1.79 4.99 -8.09
C TYR A 66 -2.34 5.32 -6.71
N GLN A 67 -1.53 5.09 -5.67
CA GLN A 67 -1.96 5.26 -4.28
C GLN A 67 -0.79 5.65 -3.37
N PRO A 68 -1.02 6.38 -2.28
CA PRO A 68 0.03 6.59 -1.29
C PRO A 68 0.34 5.28 -0.55
N ALA A 69 1.60 5.11 -0.13
CA ALA A 69 2.04 3.96 0.66
C ALA A 69 1.43 3.97 2.08
N ARG A 70 1.15 5.15 2.61
CA ARG A 70 0.44 5.44 3.86
C ARG A 70 -0.22 6.81 3.75
N VAL A 71 -1.29 7.04 4.51
CA VAL A 71 -1.85 8.39 4.69
C VAL A 71 -0.80 9.27 5.38
N ASP A 72 -0.58 10.46 4.84
CA ASP A 72 0.31 11.46 5.41
C ASP A 72 -0.51 12.34 6.36
N PRO A 73 -0.22 12.35 7.67
CA PRO A 73 -1.00 13.13 8.63
C PRO A 73 -0.80 14.65 8.48
N ALA A 74 0.25 15.09 7.78
CA ALA A 74 0.55 16.50 7.57
C ALA A 74 -0.12 17.09 6.31
N VAL A 75 -0.76 16.25 5.48
CA VAL A 75 -1.38 16.66 4.22
C VAL A 75 -2.86 16.25 4.25
N PRO A 76 -3.81 17.18 4.02
CA PRO A 76 -5.21 16.84 3.84
C PRO A 76 -5.37 15.78 2.73
N ILE A 77 -6.16 14.74 3.00
CA ILE A 77 -6.31 13.64 2.04
C ILE A 77 -6.89 14.13 0.70
N GLU A 78 -7.70 15.18 0.74
CA GLU A 78 -8.30 15.84 -0.41
C GLU A 78 -7.24 16.41 -1.36
N ASP A 79 -6.16 16.98 -0.82
CA ASP A 79 -5.07 17.54 -1.63
C ASP A 79 -4.29 16.41 -2.34
N THR A 80 -4.01 15.33 -1.63
CA THR A 80 -3.36 14.15 -2.21
C THR A 80 -4.23 13.52 -3.31
N VAL A 81 -5.52 13.30 -3.04
CA VAL A 81 -6.44 12.68 -4.01
C VAL A 81 -6.69 13.61 -5.19
N GLY A 82 -6.82 14.92 -4.96
CA GLY A 82 -6.93 15.91 -6.03
C GLY A 82 -5.72 15.89 -6.96
N ALA A 83 -4.52 15.78 -6.41
CA ALA A 83 -3.30 15.67 -7.22
C ALA A 83 -3.25 14.38 -8.06
N ILE A 84 -3.77 13.26 -7.55
CA ILE A 84 -3.88 12.01 -8.33
C ILE A 84 -4.98 12.16 -9.41
N LYS A 85 -6.11 12.79 -9.08
CA LYS A 85 -7.17 13.10 -10.04
C LYS A 85 -6.62 13.91 -11.22
N ASP A 86 -5.81 14.93 -10.98
CA ASP A 86 -5.15 15.68 -12.06
C ASP A 86 -4.35 14.78 -13.01
N MET A 87 -3.71 13.72 -12.46
CA MET A 87 -2.94 12.76 -13.26
C MET A 87 -3.82 11.73 -13.98
N ILE A 88 -5.05 11.49 -13.48
CA ILE A 88 -6.07 10.76 -14.22
C ILE A 88 -6.55 11.59 -15.41
N ASP A 89 -6.89 12.86 -15.17
CA ASP A 89 -7.36 13.78 -16.21
C ASP A 89 -6.29 13.96 -17.31
N ALA A 90 -5.00 13.90 -16.94
CA ALA A 90 -3.86 13.92 -17.86
C ALA A 90 -3.55 12.56 -18.54
N GLY A 91 -4.21 11.46 -18.16
CA GLY A 91 -4.04 10.14 -18.77
C GLY A 91 -2.89 9.28 -18.23
N HIS A 92 -2.18 9.74 -17.19
CA HIS A 92 -1.05 9.02 -16.58
C HIS A 92 -1.45 8.00 -15.51
N VAL A 93 -2.69 8.08 -15.02
CA VAL A 93 -3.27 7.17 -14.01
C VAL A 93 -4.67 6.78 -14.45
N ARG A 94 -5.12 5.56 -14.17
CA ARG A 94 -6.51 5.14 -14.43
C ARG A 94 -7.40 5.15 -13.19
N TYR A 95 -6.86 4.70 -12.06
CA TYR A 95 -7.62 4.51 -10.83
C TYR A 95 -6.85 5.01 -9.60
N ILE A 96 -7.60 5.50 -8.62
CA ILE A 96 -7.05 5.90 -7.32
C ILE A 96 -7.23 4.75 -6.32
N GLY A 97 -6.16 4.45 -5.59
CA GLY A 97 -6.25 3.60 -4.41
C GLY A 97 -5.80 4.34 -3.14
N LEU A 98 -6.02 3.70 -2.00
CA LEU A 98 -5.47 4.11 -0.70
C LEU A 98 -4.80 2.91 -0.01
N SER A 99 -3.88 3.21 0.92
CA SER A 99 -3.28 2.21 1.80
C SER A 99 -3.49 2.63 3.24
N GLU A 100 -3.96 1.71 4.08
CA GLU A 100 -4.04 1.92 5.55
C GLU A 100 -4.82 3.19 5.94
N ALA A 101 -5.88 3.52 5.20
CA ALA A 101 -6.75 4.63 5.51
C ALA A 101 -7.90 4.19 6.44
N GLY A 102 -8.23 5.04 7.41
CA GLY A 102 -9.41 4.87 8.26
C GLY A 102 -10.72 5.16 7.50
N ALA A 103 -11.85 4.83 8.12
CA ALA A 103 -13.16 4.96 7.50
C ALA A 103 -13.52 6.42 7.16
N ASP A 104 -13.18 7.37 8.03
CA ASP A 104 -13.40 8.81 7.78
C ASP A 104 -12.55 9.31 6.59
N THR A 105 -11.25 9.05 6.62
CA THR A 105 -10.32 9.37 5.52
C THR A 105 -10.78 8.78 4.20
N LEU A 106 -11.27 7.52 4.19
CA LEU A 106 -11.79 6.89 2.99
C LEU A 106 -13.00 7.62 2.41
N ARG A 107 -13.96 8.06 3.25
CA ARG A 107 -15.13 8.83 2.80
C ARG A 107 -14.73 10.19 2.23
N ARG A 108 -13.85 10.91 2.93
CA ARG A 108 -13.34 12.21 2.49
C ARG A 108 -12.60 12.12 1.16
N ALA A 109 -11.72 11.13 1.01
CA ALA A 109 -11.03 10.85 -0.24
C ALA A 109 -12.02 10.55 -1.38
N HIS A 110 -12.99 9.68 -1.13
CA HIS A 110 -13.97 9.27 -2.14
C HIS A 110 -14.88 10.42 -2.59
N ALA A 111 -15.13 11.41 -1.72
CA ALA A 111 -15.88 12.60 -2.07
C ALA A 111 -15.15 13.51 -3.08
N VAL A 112 -13.80 13.46 -3.14
CA VAL A 112 -13.01 14.21 -4.13
C VAL A 112 -12.96 13.48 -5.47
N HIS A 113 -12.70 12.18 -5.43
CA HIS A 113 -12.74 11.31 -6.60
C HIS A 113 -13.00 9.85 -6.16
N PRO A 114 -13.77 9.06 -6.92
CA PRO A 114 -14.01 7.66 -6.58
C PRO A 114 -12.71 6.89 -6.32
N ILE A 115 -12.63 6.30 -5.13
CA ILE A 115 -11.54 5.39 -4.73
C ILE A 115 -11.91 3.99 -5.17
N ALA A 116 -11.08 3.37 -6.00
CA ALA A 116 -11.34 2.03 -6.52
C ALA A 116 -10.94 0.92 -5.52
N TRP A 117 -9.85 1.16 -4.78
CA TRP A 117 -9.18 0.12 -3.99
C TRP A 117 -8.58 0.68 -2.69
N LEU A 118 -8.88 0.03 -1.56
CA LEU A 118 -8.13 0.18 -0.30
C LEU A 118 -7.33 -1.10 0.01
N GLN A 119 -6.01 -0.97 0.15
CA GLN A 119 -5.16 -2.03 0.67
C GLN A 119 -4.96 -1.84 2.18
N ILE A 120 -5.23 -2.89 2.98
CA ILE A 120 -5.18 -2.81 4.45
C ILE A 120 -4.83 -4.16 5.10
N GLU A 121 -4.24 -4.16 6.31
CA GLU A 121 -3.99 -5.41 7.05
C GLU A 121 -5.32 -6.08 7.41
N TYR A 122 -5.48 -7.34 7.00
CA TYR A 122 -6.62 -8.16 7.39
C TYR A 122 -6.26 -9.64 7.38
N SER A 123 -6.56 -10.33 8.47
CA SER A 123 -6.39 -11.77 8.62
C SER A 123 -7.25 -12.28 9.77
N LEU A 124 -7.28 -13.61 9.97
CA LEU A 124 -7.88 -14.19 11.18
C LEU A 124 -7.29 -13.61 12.48
N MET A 125 -6.03 -13.16 12.44
CA MET A 125 -5.30 -12.57 13.58
C MET A 125 -5.37 -11.03 13.63
N ALA A 126 -5.95 -10.37 12.63
CA ALA A 126 -6.01 -8.91 12.55
C ALA A 126 -7.35 -8.51 11.92
N ARG A 127 -8.35 -8.29 12.77
CA ARG A 127 -9.75 -8.08 12.36
C ARG A 127 -10.27 -6.65 12.66
N GLY A 128 -9.37 -5.73 13.00
CA GLY A 128 -9.73 -4.38 13.44
C GLY A 128 -10.54 -3.57 12.41
N ILE A 129 -10.44 -3.91 11.13
CA ILE A 129 -11.14 -3.22 10.04
C ILE A 129 -12.65 -3.53 9.99
N GLU A 130 -13.12 -4.61 10.65
CA GLU A 130 -14.49 -5.13 10.50
C GLU A 130 -15.56 -4.18 11.03
N LYS A 131 -15.23 -3.41 12.08
CA LYS A 131 -16.21 -2.56 12.77
C LYS A 131 -16.62 -1.34 11.93
N GLU A 132 -15.65 -0.68 11.28
CA GLU A 132 -15.87 0.65 10.70
C GLU A 132 -15.38 0.77 9.25
N ILE A 133 -14.24 0.16 8.91
CA ILE A 133 -13.61 0.31 7.60
C ILE A 133 -14.30 -0.58 6.56
N LEU A 134 -14.56 -1.86 6.86
CA LEU A 134 -15.28 -2.74 5.94
C LEU A 134 -16.69 -2.24 5.61
N PRO A 135 -17.51 -1.79 6.57
CA PRO A 135 -18.80 -1.17 6.26
C PRO A 135 -18.67 0.08 5.38
N ALA A 136 -17.70 0.96 5.66
CA ALA A 136 -17.46 2.16 4.86
C ALA A 136 -17.09 1.80 3.42
N ALA A 137 -16.10 0.91 3.23
CA ALA A 137 -15.68 0.45 1.91
C ALA A 137 -16.84 -0.17 1.13
N ARG A 138 -17.65 -1.01 1.77
CA ARG A 138 -18.86 -1.59 1.16
C ARG A 138 -19.85 -0.52 0.72
N SER A 139 -20.15 0.46 1.58
CA SER A 139 -21.09 1.55 1.25
C SER A 139 -20.64 2.42 0.07
N LEU A 140 -19.33 2.59 -0.09
CA LEU A 140 -18.70 3.37 -1.16
C LEU A 140 -18.36 2.54 -2.40
N SER A 141 -18.68 1.24 -2.42
CA SER A 141 -18.27 0.30 -3.47
C SER A 141 -16.74 0.25 -3.72
N VAL A 142 -15.95 0.40 -2.65
CA VAL A 142 -14.48 0.33 -2.68
C VAL A 142 -14.03 -1.12 -2.50
N SER A 143 -13.17 -1.62 -3.38
CA SER A 143 -12.58 -2.95 -3.25
C SER A 143 -11.53 -2.99 -2.12
N ILE A 144 -11.46 -4.12 -1.40
CA ILE A 144 -10.45 -4.34 -0.36
C ILE A 144 -9.44 -5.39 -0.82
N SER A 145 -8.14 -5.09 -0.69
CA SER A 145 -7.09 -6.11 -0.70
C SER A 145 -6.48 -6.22 0.68
N ALA A 146 -6.58 -7.41 1.26
CA ALA A 146 -5.90 -7.76 2.48
C ALA A 146 -4.40 -7.98 2.22
N TYR A 147 -3.53 -7.39 3.02
CA TYR A 147 -2.16 -7.90 3.18
C TYR A 147 -1.99 -8.53 4.55
N GLY A 148 -0.90 -9.29 4.71
CA GLY A 148 -0.63 -9.96 5.98
C GLY A 148 -1.60 -11.11 6.28
N VAL A 149 -2.25 -11.67 5.26
CA VAL A 149 -3.27 -12.71 5.38
C VAL A 149 -2.79 -13.96 6.14
N LEU A 150 -1.50 -14.27 6.06
CA LEU A 150 -0.86 -15.36 6.83
C LEU A 150 -0.27 -14.92 8.16
N SER A 151 -0.57 -13.71 8.64
CA SER A 151 -0.01 -13.09 9.85
C SER A 151 1.50 -13.28 9.96
N ARG A 152 2.24 -12.93 8.91
CA ARG A 152 3.72 -13.03 8.81
C ARG A 152 4.28 -14.45 8.99
N GLY A 153 3.47 -15.44 8.61
CA GLY A 153 3.82 -16.87 8.64
C GLY A 153 3.15 -17.63 9.79
N LEU A 154 2.56 -16.95 10.77
CA LEU A 154 1.92 -17.59 11.92
C LEU A 154 0.77 -18.52 11.50
N LEU A 155 0.00 -18.13 10.49
CA LEU A 155 -1.14 -18.92 9.97
C LEU A 155 -0.73 -19.86 8.81
N SER A 156 0.56 -20.08 8.59
CA SER A 156 1.04 -20.91 7.48
C SER A 156 1.10 -22.41 7.80
N GLY A 157 0.86 -22.81 9.05
CA GLY A 157 1.03 -24.19 9.53
C GLY A 157 2.48 -24.61 9.80
N HIS A 158 3.46 -23.74 9.51
CA HIS A 158 4.89 -24.05 9.68
C HIS A 158 5.50 -23.41 10.94
N TRP A 159 4.73 -22.60 11.67
CA TRP A 159 5.24 -21.94 12.87
C TRP A 159 5.24 -22.90 14.05
N SER A 160 6.31 -22.90 14.85
CA SER A 160 6.38 -23.67 16.08
C SER A 160 7.14 -22.92 17.17
N LYS A 161 6.92 -23.29 18.43
CA LYS A 161 7.65 -22.74 19.58
C LYS A 161 9.16 -23.04 19.54
N ALA A 162 9.54 -24.09 18.82
CA ALA A 162 10.94 -24.50 18.67
C ALA A 162 11.67 -23.74 17.55
N MET A 163 10.97 -22.85 16.84
CA MET A 163 11.57 -22.07 15.76
C MET A 163 12.55 -21.05 16.36
N ASP A 164 13.82 -21.21 16.02
CA ASP A 164 14.87 -20.26 16.38
C ASP A 164 14.84 -19.09 15.38
N LEU A 165 14.43 -17.92 15.84
CA LEU A 165 14.42 -16.71 15.02
C LEU A 165 15.80 -16.06 15.09
N ALA A 166 16.34 -15.70 13.92
CA ALA A 166 17.53 -14.87 13.88
C ALA A 166 17.30 -13.57 14.69
N ALA A 167 18.33 -13.08 15.39
CA ALA A 167 18.22 -11.87 16.21
C ALA A 167 17.78 -10.62 15.42
N SER A 168 17.99 -10.60 14.11
CA SER A 168 17.56 -9.53 13.20
C SER A 168 16.11 -9.68 12.72
N ASP A 169 15.41 -10.75 13.07
CA ASP A 169 14.04 -10.99 12.68
C ASP A 169 13.06 -10.18 13.54
N PHE A 170 12.48 -9.15 12.93
CA PHE A 170 11.54 -8.26 13.61
C PHE A 170 10.31 -8.97 14.20
N ARG A 171 9.97 -10.19 13.74
CA ARG A 171 8.83 -10.96 14.26
C ARG A 171 9.02 -11.28 15.75
N GLY A 172 10.26 -11.46 16.22
CA GLY A 172 10.56 -11.69 17.63
C GLY A 172 10.18 -10.53 18.56
N HIS A 173 9.96 -9.33 18.02
CA HIS A 173 9.57 -8.14 18.79
C HIS A 173 8.06 -7.87 18.76
N LEU A 174 7.30 -8.64 17.98
CA LEU A 174 5.86 -8.44 17.84
C LEU A 174 5.11 -9.19 18.95
N PRO A 175 4.18 -8.55 19.70
CA PRO A 175 3.51 -9.18 20.84
C PRO A 175 2.82 -10.52 20.53
N ARG A 176 2.39 -10.74 19.29
CA ARG A 176 1.72 -11.98 18.86
C ARG A 176 2.65 -13.18 18.72
N PHE A 177 3.97 -12.97 18.75
CA PHE A 177 5.01 -13.99 18.62
C PHE A 177 5.80 -14.21 19.93
N THR A 178 5.38 -13.59 21.04
CA THR A 178 6.13 -13.63 22.31
C THR A 178 5.31 -14.23 23.46
N GLY A 179 6.00 -14.98 24.34
CA GLY A 179 5.44 -15.53 25.57
C GLY A 179 4.11 -16.27 25.40
N GLY A 180 3.20 -16.08 26.36
CA GLY A 180 1.88 -16.73 26.36
C GLY A 180 0.97 -16.32 25.19
N ASN A 181 1.28 -15.23 24.47
CA ASN A 181 0.54 -14.92 23.24
C ASN A 181 0.88 -15.92 22.13
N LEU A 182 2.15 -16.31 21.99
CA LEU A 182 2.53 -17.35 21.02
C LEU A 182 1.84 -18.67 21.36
N ASP A 183 1.79 -19.04 22.65
CA ASP A 183 1.14 -20.26 23.12
C ASP A 183 -0.35 -20.31 22.77
N ARG A 184 -1.05 -19.19 22.88
CA ARG A 184 -2.48 -19.08 22.55
C ARG A 184 -2.73 -19.03 21.04
N ASN A 185 -1.77 -18.56 20.27
CA ASN A 185 -1.94 -18.28 18.85
C ASN A 185 -1.58 -19.46 17.93
N LEU A 186 -0.84 -20.45 18.43
CA LEU A 186 -0.57 -21.75 17.78
C LEU A 186 -1.64 -22.76 18.16
#